data_AF-A0A397F1X8-F1
#
_entry.id   AF-A0A397F1X8-F1
#
_cell.length_a   1.000
_cell.length_b   1.000
_cell.length_c   1.000
_cell.angle_alpha   90.00
_cell.angle_beta   90.00
_cell.angle_gamma   90.00
#
_symmetry.space_group_name_H-M   'P 1'
#
loop_
_entity.id
_entity.type
_entity.pdbx_description
1 polymer ?
#
loop_
_entity_poly.entity_id
_entity_poly.type
_entity_poly.pdbx_seq_one_letter_code
_entity_poly.pdbx_strand_id
1 'polypeptide(L)'
;MENPAPQTPPKRTYKRIPLSAKNRIVDAFNNAMDWMRIAQANGVNISSAGNWLHLDSLTPKQREFQAATLLRLAPYSPMFNPIENLWSEFKAHVKTLLRERLAAFTGPPSDGQNCEEFRMQYLEFVAQDVIDVVEVNRLGRFAFCLDYFYGRVEQLADMQVGL
;
A
#
# COMPACT_ATOMS: atom_id res chain seq x y z
N MET A 1 34.35 27.27 23.56
CA MET A 1 33.24 26.66 24.32
C MET A 1 32.51 25.72 23.38
N GLU A 2 32.84 24.44 23.41
CA GLU A 2 32.16 23.40 22.61
C GLU A 2 30.79 23.12 23.21
N ASN A 3 29.75 23.21 22.38
CA ASN A 3 28.38 22.86 22.76
C ASN A 3 28.26 21.33 22.74
N PRO A 4 27.83 20.66 23.82
CA PRO A 4 27.72 19.20 23.82
C PRO A 4 26.67 18.73 22.82
N ALA A 5 26.98 17.64 22.12
CA ALA A 5 26.12 17.06 21.09
C ALA A 5 24.70 16.74 21.64
N PRO A 6 23.64 16.96 20.85
CA PRO A 6 22.27 16.70 21.28
C PRO A 6 22.10 15.22 21.65
N GLN A 7 21.84 14.94 22.93
CA GLN A 7 21.57 13.59 23.38
C GLN A 7 20.22 13.13 22.81
N THR A 8 20.24 12.05 22.04
CA THR A 8 19.02 11.44 21.51
C THR A 8 18.24 10.82 22.68
N PRO A 9 16.94 11.10 22.85
CA PRO A 9 16.16 10.51 23.92
C PRO A 9 16.20 8.96 23.83
N PRO A 10 16.26 8.26 24.97
CA PRO A 10 16.31 6.80 24.98
C PRO A 10 15.11 6.22 24.25
N LYS A 11 15.35 5.25 23.35
CA LYS A 11 14.29 4.55 22.63
C LYS A 11 13.30 3.96 23.64
N ARG A 12 12.03 4.38 23.55
CA ARG A 12 10.94 3.76 24.33
C ARG A 12 10.78 2.31 23.91
N THR A 13 10.99 1.38 24.85
CA THR A 13 10.75 -0.05 24.63
C THR A 13 9.26 -0.32 24.76
N TYR A 14 8.56 -0.46 23.63
CA TYR A 14 7.15 -0.84 23.63
C TYR A 14 7.00 -2.32 24.02
N LYS A 15 6.11 -2.62 24.98
CA LYS A 15 5.76 -4.01 25.31
C LYS A 15 5.07 -4.65 24.10
N ARG A 16 5.69 -5.69 23.54
CA ARG A 16 5.17 -6.38 22.35
C ARG A 16 4.08 -7.36 22.77
N ILE A 17 2.85 -7.13 22.31
CA ILE A 17 1.73 -8.04 22.56
C ILE A 17 1.86 -9.24 21.60
N PRO A 18 1.86 -10.50 22.10
CA PRO A 18 2.02 -11.67 21.25
C PRO A 18 0.81 -11.89 20.34
N LEU A 19 1.03 -12.46 19.16
CA LEU A 19 -0.04 -12.73 18.18
C LEU A 19 -1.11 -13.66 18.75
N SER A 20 -0.71 -14.66 19.55
CA SER A 20 -1.64 -15.58 20.19
C SER A 20 -2.65 -14.87 21.09
N ALA A 21 -2.24 -13.82 21.81
CA ALA A 21 -3.14 -13.01 22.62
C ALA A 21 -4.11 -12.21 21.75
N LYS A 22 -3.64 -11.67 20.61
CA LYS A 22 -4.50 -10.97 19.65
C LYS A 22 -5.56 -11.90 19.06
N ASN A 23 -5.14 -13.09 18.60
CA ASN A 23 -6.03 -14.08 17.99
C ASN A 23 -7.12 -14.50 18.98
N ARG A 24 -6.77 -14.82 20.24
CA ARG A 24 -7.76 -15.18 21.27
C ARG A 24 -8.84 -14.13 21.48
N ILE A 25 -8.48 -12.84 21.39
CA ILE A 25 -9.44 -11.73 21.57
C ILE A 25 -10.37 -11.64 20.36
N VAL A 26 -9.82 -11.72 19.14
CA VAL A 26 -10.62 -11.66 17.90
C VAL A 26 -11.49 -12.91 17.73
N ASP A 27 -10.97 -14.08 18.05
CA ASP A 27 -11.73 -15.33 18.05
C ASP A 27 -12.91 -15.24 19.02
N ALA A 28 -12.72 -14.66 20.21
CA ALA A 28 -13.81 -14.46 21.15
C ALA A 28 -14.89 -13.51 20.62
N PHE A 29 -14.50 -12.43 19.94
CA PHE A 29 -15.44 -11.51 19.29
C PHE A 29 -16.24 -12.21 18.18
N ASN A 30 -15.56 -12.97 17.32
CA ASN A 30 -16.19 -13.71 16.23
C ASN A 30 -17.15 -14.82 16.72
N ASN A 31 -16.87 -15.41 17.89
CA ASN A 31 -17.72 -16.41 18.54
C ASN A 31 -18.77 -15.81 19.48
N ALA A 32 -19.00 -14.48 19.42
CA ALA A 32 -19.94 -13.76 20.28
C ALA A 32 -19.72 -13.95 21.80
N MET A 33 -18.47 -14.18 22.20
CA MET A 33 -18.04 -14.25 23.59
C MET A 33 -17.58 -12.88 24.12
N ASP A 34 -17.41 -12.76 25.43
CA ASP A 34 -16.90 -11.55 26.09
C ASP A 34 -15.39 -11.37 25.85
N TRP A 35 -15.06 -10.80 24.68
CA TRP A 35 -13.70 -10.49 24.26
C TRP A 35 -13.03 -9.43 25.14
N MET A 36 -13.79 -8.55 25.81
CA MET A 36 -13.25 -7.53 26.70
C MET A 36 -12.62 -8.16 27.95
N ARG A 37 -13.29 -9.17 28.51
CA ARG A 37 -12.76 -9.96 29.62
C ARG A 37 -11.48 -10.72 29.23
N ILE A 38 -11.44 -11.24 28.00
CA ILE A 38 -10.24 -11.92 27.47
C ILE A 38 -9.10 -10.93 27.21
N ALA A 39 -9.39 -9.72 26.73
CA ALA A 39 -8.38 -8.68 26.56
C ALA A 39 -7.76 -8.25 27.90
N GLN A 40 -8.59 -8.05 28.93
CA GLN A 40 -8.12 -7.76 30.29
C GLN A 40 -7.26 -8.89 30.86
N ALA A 41 -7.67 -10.15 30.67
CA ALA A 41 -6.90 -11.32 31.12
C ALA A 41 -5.52 -11.43 30.42
N ASN A 42 -5.39 -10.91 29.20
CA ASN A 42 -4.12 -10.85 28.47
C ASN A 42 -3.34 -9.54 28.72
N GLY A 43 -3.79 -8.68 29.64
CA GLY A 43 -3.14 -7.42 29.98
C GLY A 43 -3.16 -6.40 28.83
N VAL A 44 -4.12 -6.52 27.92
CA VAL A 44 -4.26 -5.65 26.75
C VAL A 44 -5.27 -4.55 27.06
N ASN A 45 -4.94 -3.31 26.68
CA ASN A 45 -5.87 -2.19 26.76
C ASN A 45 -7.09 -2.44 25.84
N ILE A 46 -8.31 -2.28 26.35
CA ILE A 46 -9.55 -2.57 25.64
C ILE A 46 -9.67 -1.75 24.33
N SER A 47 -9.28 -0.47 24.34
CA SER A 47 -9.27 0.37 23.13
C SER A 47 -8.29 -0.16 22.08
N SER A 48 -7.11 -0.63 22.52
CA SER A 48 -6.15 -1.25 21.61
C SER A 48 -6.65 -2.58 21.03
N ALA A 49 -7.33 -3.38 21.85
CA ALA A 49 -7.96 -4.62 21.43
C ALA A 49 -9.13 -4.38 20.46
N GLY A 50 -9.93 -3.35 20.69
CA GLY A 50 -11.04 -2.95 19.81
C GLY A 50 -10.60 -2.65 18.39
N ASN A 51 -9.44 -2.00 18.23
CA ASN A 51 -8.86 -1.72 16.92
C ASN A 51 -8.52 -2.99 16.11
N TRP A 52 -8.44 -4.16 16.73
CA TRP A 52 -8.10 -5.42 16.06
C TRP A 52 -9.31 -6.20 15.55
N LEU A 53 -10.50 -5.93 16.10
CA LEU A 53 -11.70 -6.73 15.84
C LEU A 53 -12.17 -6.65 14.38
N HIS A 54 -11.82 -5.56 13.70
CA HIS A 54 -12.21 -5.28 12.32
C HIS A 54 -11.02 -5.35 11.33
N LEU A 55 -9.85 -5.80 11.79
CA LEU A 55 -8.71 -5.98 10.90
C LEU A 55 -8.86 -7.28 10.11
N ASP A 56 -8.65 -7.20 8.80
CA ASP A 56 -8.60 -8.38 7.92
C ASP A 56 -7.42 -9.32 8.27
N SER A 57 -6.35 -8.78 8.85
CA SER A 57 -5.14 -9.53 9.24
C SER A 57 -4.51 -8.96 10.52
N LEU A 58 -4.27 -9.84 11.50
CA LEU A 58 -3.60 -9.51 12.77
C LEU A 58 -2.07 -9.62 12.69
N THR A 59 -1.57 -10.20 11.61
CA THR A 59 -0.14 -10.22 11.33
C THR A 59 0.29 -8.85 10.79
N PRO A 60 1.37 -8.26 11.32
CA PRO A 60 2.02 -7.15 10.62
C PRO A 60 2.30 -7.59 9.19
N LYS A 61 1.99 -6.77 8.18
CA LYS A 61 2.24 -7.07 6.76
C LYS A 61 3.66 -7.59 6.49
N GLN A 62 4.65 -7.12 7.24
CA GLN A 62 6.03 -7.60 7.18
C GLN A 62 6.20 -9.11 7.48
N ARG A 63 5.25 -9.76 8.17
CA ARG A 63 5.28 -11.22 8.41
C ARG A 63 4.86 -12.03 7.19
N GLU A 64 3.93 -11.53 6.40
CA GLU A 64 3.46 -12.21 5.17
C GLU A 64 4.60 -12.35 4.15
N PHE A 65 5.58 -11.44 4.20
CA PHE A 65 6.74 -11.42 3.31
C PHE A 65 8.04 -11.91 3.98
N GLN A 66 7.96 -12.70 5.05
CA GLN A 66 9.17 -13.16 5.76
C GLN A 66 10.12 -13.99 4.89
N ALA A 67 9.59 -14.77 3.94
CA ALA A 67 10.39 -15.55 3.01
C ALA A 67 10.91 -14.72 1.81
N ALA A 68 10.44 -13.49 1.64
CA ALA A 68 10.84 -12.65 0.52
C ALA A 68 12.18 -11.97 0.81
N THR A 69 13.02 -11.84 -0.23
CA THR A 69 14.24 -11.06 -0.14
C THR A 69 13.94 -9.59 -0.45
N LEU A 70 14.34 -8.69 0.45
CA LEU A 70 14.20 -7.26 0.22
C LEU A 70 15.27 -6.76 -0.76
N LEU A 71 14.85 -6.39 -1.98
CA LEU A 71 15.72 -5.73 -2.94
C LEU A 71 15.93 -4.26 -2.52
N ARG A 72 17.19 -3.87 -2.29
CA ARG A 72 17.53 -2.48 -1.94
C ARG A 72 17.70 -1.66 -3.21
N LEU A 73 16.81 -0.70 -3.39
CA LEU A 73 16.94 0.33 -4.44
C LEU A 73 17.62 1.57 -3.85
N ALA A 74 18.42 2.25 -4.66
CA ALA A 74 18.98 3.54 -4.29
C ALA A 74 17.85 4.58 -4.16
N PRO A 75 18.00 5.60 -3.28
CA PRO A 75 17.06 6.72 -3.24
C PRO A 75 16.90 7.38 -4.61
N TYR A 76 15.72 7.96 -4.87
CA TYR A 76 15.44 8.73 -6.10
C TYR A 76 15.67 7.97 -7.41
N SER A 77 15.52 6.63 -7.38
CA SER A 77 15.81 5.75 -8.51
C SER A 77 14.55 5.04 -9.04
N PRO A 78 13.48 5.77 -9.42
CA PRO A 78 12.20 5.17 -9.80
C PRO A 78 12.29 4.31 -11.07
N MET A 79 13.24 4.59 -11.96
CA MET A 79 13.50 3.76 -13.16
C MET A 79 13.84 2.31 -12.83
N PHE A 80 14.40 2.07 -11.63
CA PHE A 80 14.74 0.75 -11.12
C PHE A 80 13.63 0.10 -10.31
N ASN A 81 12.47 0.76 -10.19
CA ASN A 81 11.29 0.21 -9.54
C ASN A 81 10.25 -0.16 -10.61
N PRO A 82 10.10 -1.45 -10.98
CA PRO A 82 9.12 -1.89 -11.96
C PRO A 82 7.69 -1.46 -11.65
N ILE A 83 7.35 -1.32 -10.36
CA ILE A 83 6.02 -0.85 -9.94
C ILE A 83 5.78 0.58 -10.40
N GLU A 84 6.79 1.46 -10.40
CA GLU A 84 6.64 2.84 -10.87
C GLU A 84 6.42 2.92 -12.39
N ASN A 85 7.11 2.05 -13.14
CA ASN A 85 6.91 1.94 -14.58
C ASN A 85 5.50 1.44 -14.90
N LEU A 86 5.05 0.38 -14.22
CA LEU A 86 3.68 -0.13 -14.33
C LEU A 86 2.65 0.94 -13.93
N TRP A 87 2.89 1.65 -12.83
CA TRP A 87 2.01 2.70 -12.35
C TRP A 87 1.90 3.87 -13.33
N SER A 88 2.98 4.20 -14.02
CA SER A 88 2.98 5.26 -15.03
C SER A 88 2.10 4.89 -16.24
N GLU A 89 2.22 3.66 -16.74
CA GLU A 89 1.37 3.14 -17.82
C GLU A 89 -0.10 3.04 -17.37
N PHE A 90 -0.35 2.48 -16.19
CA PHE A 90 -1.69 2.40 -15.59
C PHE A 90 -2.37 3.78 -15.52
N LYS A 91 -1.67 4.78 -14.96
CA LYS A 91 -2.19 6.15 -14.87
C LYS A 91 -2.47 6.74 -16.25
N ALA A 92 -1.62 6.47 -17.23
CA ALA A 92 -1.82 6.96 -18.59
C ALA A 92 -3.11 6.37 -19.20
N HIS A 93 -3.32 5.06 -19.06
CA HIS A 93 -4.55 4.40 -19.54
C HIS A 93 -5.80 4.91 -18.83
N VAL A 94 -5.79 5.03 -17.50
CA VAL A 94 -6.90 5.61 -16.73
C VAL A 94 -7.22 7.02 -17.22
N LYS A 95 -6.20 7.88 -17.41
CA LYS A 95 -6.40 9.23 -17.94
C LYS A 95 -6.99 9.26 -19.34
N THR A 96 -6.57 8.34 -20.21
CA THR A 96 -7.13 8.22 -21.57
C THR A 96 -8.60 7.83 -21.52
N LEU A 97 -8.97 6.80 -20.76
CA LEU A 97 -10.36 6.37 -20.62
C LEU A 97 -11.25 7.45 -19.98
N LEU A 98 -10.75 8.15 -18.96
CA LEU A 98 -11.48 9.27 -18.36
C LEU A 98 -11.69 10.42 -19.35
N ARG A 99 -10.71 10.67 -20.24
CA ARG A 99 -10.86 11.68 -21.29
C ARG A 99 -11.89 11.28 -22.32
N GLU A 100 -11.89 10.01 -22.75
CA GLU A 100 -12.88 9.48 -23.69
C GLU A 100 -14.30 9.47 -23.10
N ARG A 101 -14.41 9.16 -21.80
CA ARG A 101 -15.67 9.07 -21.06
C ARG A 101 -15.96 10.32 -20.23
N LEU A 102 -15.39 11.48 -20.61
CA LEU A 102 -15.46 12.71 -19.82
C LEU A 102 -16.89 13.12 -19.49
N ALA A 103 -17.81 13.02 -20.46
CA ALA A 103 -19.21 13.36 -20.27
C ALA A 103 -19.91 12.48 -19.22
N ALA A 104 -19.54 11.19 -19.14
CA ALA A 104 -20.06 10.28 -18.12
C ALA A 104 -19.44 10.57 -16.74
N PHE A 105 -18.16 10.91 -16.69
CA PHE A 105 -17.45 11.25 -15.45
C PHE A 105 -17.89 12.59 -14.83
N THR A 106 -18.19 13.60 -15.66
CA THR A 106 -18.67 14.92 -15.21
C THR A 106 -20.18 15.05 -15.20
N GLY A 107 -20.90 13.97 -15.53
CA GLY A 107 -22.35 13.94 -15.58
C GLY A 107 -22.99 14.18 -14.21
N PRO A 108 -24.29 14.51 -14.17
CA PRO A 108 -25.02 14.63 -12.91
C PRO A 108 -25.03 13.27 -12.18
N PRO A 109 -24.80 13.23 -10.86
CA PRO A 109 -24.94 12.02 -10.08
C PRO A 109 -26.37 11.46 -10.17
N SER A 110 -26.50 10.14 -10.00
CA SER A 110 -27.79 9.50 -9.73
C SER A 110 -28.46 10.14 -8.50
N ASP A 111 -29.80 10.22 -8.49
CA ASP A 111 -30.58 10.90 -7.44
C ASP A 111 -30.09 10.55 -6.02
N GLY A 112 -29.61 11.57 -5.31
CA GLY A 112 -29.21 11.52 -3.90
C GLY A 112 -27.72 11.33 -3.60
N GLN A 113 -26.86 11.05 -4.60
CA GLN A 113 -25.41 10.91 -4.38
C GLN A 113 -24.67 12.26 -4.43
N ASN A 114 -23.64 12.40 -3.59
CA ASN A 114 -22.70 13.52 -3.72
C ASN A 114 -21.87 13.36 -5.00
N CYS A 115 -21.61 14.48 -5.69
CA CYS A 115 -20.71 14.54 -6.85
C CYS A 115 -19.34 13.92 -6.59
N GLU A 116 -18.79 14.07 -5.39
CA GLU A 116 -17.49 13.47 -5.04
C GLU A 116 -17.56 11.94 -4.95
N GLU A 117 -18.62 11.41 -4.34
CA GLU A 117 -18.83 9.96 -4.23
C GLU A 117 -19.02 9.32 -5.59
N PHE A 118 -19.85 9.92 -6.45
CA PHE A 118 -20.06 9.46 -7.81
C PHE A 118 -18.73 9.41 -8.60
N ARG A 119 -17.93 10.48 -8.53
CA ARG A 119 -16.64 10.54 -9.23
C ARG A 119 -15.63 9.53 -8.69
N MET A 120 -15.62 9.31 -7.38
CA MET A 120 -14.75 8.31 -6.76
C MET A 120 -15.13 6.89 -7.22
N GLN A 121 -16.42 6.56 -7.19
CA GLN A 121 -16.93 5.27 -7.68
C GLN A 121 -16.64 5.05 -9.17
N TYR A 122 -16.81 6.11 -9.98
CA TYR A 122 -16.52 6.04 -11.40
C TYR A 122 -15.01 5.84 -11.66
N LEU A 123 -14.15 6.50 -10.88
CA LEU A 123 -12.71 6.32 -10.98
C LEU A 123 -12.29 4.89 -10.61
N GLU A 124 -12.87 4.33 -9.55
CA GLU A 124 -12.65 2.92 -9.15
C GLU A 124 -13.09 1.96 -10.24
N PHE A 125 -14.25 2.18 -10.85
CA PHE A 125 -14.73 1.38 -11.98
C PHE A 125 -13.76 1.40 -13.17
N VAL A 126 -13.30 2.59 -13.57
CA VAL A 126 -12.32 2.73 -14.66
C VAL A 126 -10.98 2.11 -14.28
N ALA A 127 -10.54 2.26 -13.03
CA ALA A 127 -9.30 1.65 -12.54
C ALA A 127 -9.36 0.11 -12.63
N GLN A 128 -10.49 -0.49 -12.27
CA GLN A 128 -10.68 -1.94 -12.36
C GLN A 128 -10.66 -2.42 -13.82
N ASP A 129 -11.36 -1.72 -14.72
CA ASP A 129 -11.34 -2.00 -16.17
C ASP A 129 -9.92 -2.00 -16.73
N VAL A 130 -9.08 -1.04 -16.30
CA VAL A 130 -7.67 -1.00 -16.70
C VAL A 130 -6.87 -2.15 -16.10
N ILE A 131 -7.05 -2.47 -14.81
CA ILE A 131 -6.33 -3.56 -14.13
C ILE A 131 -6.60 -4.90 -14.82
N ASP A 132 -7.85 -5.16 -15.21
CA ASP A 132 -8.24 -6.41 -15.86
C ASP A 132 -7.63 -6.56 -17.26
N VAL A 133 -7.29 -5.43 -17.91
CA VAL A 133 -6.64 -5.38 -19.23
C VAL A 133 -5.10 -5.38 -19.14
N VAL A 134 -4.52 -5.09 -17.97
CA VAL A 134 -3.07 -5.20 -17.75
C VAL A 134 -2.66 -6.68 -17.77
N GLU A 135 -2.35 -7.14 -18.97
CA GLU A 135 -1.96 -8.52 -19.23
C GLU A 135 -0.63 -8.85 -18.52
N VAL A 136 -0.56 -9.99 -17.83
CA VAL A 136 0.64 -10.52 -17.16
C VAL A 136 1.86 -10.55 -18.10
N ASN A 137 1.63 -10.73 -19.40
CA ASN A 137 2.66 -10.72 -20.44
C ASN A 137 3.37 -9.36 -20.62
N ARG A 138 2.76 -8.25 -20.18
CA ARG A 138 3.40 -6.93 -20.17
C ARG A 138 4.36 -6.75 -19.01
N LEU A 139 4.25 -7.54 -17.94
CA LEU A 139 5.17 -7.47 -16.79
C LEU A 139 6.62 -7.78 -17.19
N GLY A 140 6.80 -8.70 -18.15
CA GLY A 140 8.12 -9.01 -18.69
C GLY A 140 8.82 -7.80 -19.33
N ARG A 141 8.05 -6.86 -19.91
CA ARG A 141 8.62 -5.64 -20.51
C ARG A 141 9.28 -4.74 -19.47
N PHE A 142 8.71 -4.64 -18.27
CA PHE A 142 9.31 -3.84 -17.20
C PHE A 142 10.60 -4.45 -16.66
N ALA A 143 10.74 -5.79 -16.71
CA ALA A 143 12.02 -6.46 -16.42
C ALA A 143 13.08 -6.10 -17.47
N PHE A 144 12.75 -6.12 -18.76
CA PHE A 144 13.67 -5.70 -19.81
C PHE A 144 14.06 -4.21 -19.72
N CYS A 145 13.15 -3.34 -19.25
CA CYS A 145 13.49 -1.94 -18.98
C CYS A 145 14.56 -1.82 -17.89
N LEU A 146 14.58 -2.68 -16.88
CA LEU A 146 15.62 -2.67 -15.85
C LEU A 146 16.99 -2.97 -16.44
N ASP A 147 17.11 -4.01 -17.28
CA ASP A 147 18.37 -4.38 -17.91
C ASP A 147 18.94 -3.22 -18.74
N TYR A 148 18.07 -2.51 -19.47
CA TYR A 148 18.44 -1.30 -20.20
C TYR A 148 18.98 -0.19 -19.27
N PHE A 149 18.29 0.13 -18.18
CA PHE A 149 18.71 1.19 -17.26
C PHE A 149 19.99 0.82 -16.49
N TYR A 150 20.17 -0.45 -16.12
CA TYR A 150 21.42 -0.91 -15.49
C TYR A 150 22.62 -0.71 -16.42
N GLY A 151 22.50 -1.05 -17.70
CA GLY A 151 23.56 -0.79 -18.69
C GLY A 151 23.88 0.70 -18.85
N ARG A 152 22.89 1.59 -18.74
CA ARG A 152 23.14 3.04 -18.79
C ARG A 152 23.82 3.59 -17.54
N VAL A 153 23.51 3.05 -16.36
CA VAL A 153 24.19 3.42 -15.11
C VAL A 153 25.65 3.04 -15.14
N GLU A 154 25.99 1.85 -15.63
CA GLU A 154 27.39 1.43 -15.80
C GLU A 154 28.18 2.41 -16.71
N GLN A 155 27.49 3.01 -17.67
CA GLN A 155 28.05 3.99 -18.62
C GLN A 155 27.98 5.43 -18.11
N LEU A 156 27.43 5.68 -16.91
CA LEU A 156 27.15 7.03 -16.38
C LEU A 156 26.35 7.90 -17.37
N ALA A 157 25.52 7.27 -18.20
CA ALA A 157 24.75 7.95 -19.22
C ALA A 157 23.51 8.64 -18.63
N ASP A 158 23.06 9.71 -19.29
CA ASP A 158 21.82 10.37 -18.92
C ASP A 158 20.61 9.45 -19.14
N MET A 159 19.66 9.50 -18.21
CA MET A 159 18.50 8.62 -18.17
C MET A 159 17.23 9.45 -17.96
N GLN A 160 16.38 9.51 -18.98
CA GLN A 160 15.07 10.16 -18.86
C GLN A 160 14.16 9.36 -17.93
N VAL A 161 13.62 10.06 -16.93
CA VAL A 161 12.64 9.52 -15.98
C VAL A 161 11.26 10.06 -16.35
N GLY A 162 10.31 9.16 -16.64
CA GLY A 162 8.92 9.50 -16.94
C GLY A 162 8.67 9.77 -18.43
N LEU A 163 7.53 9.26 -18.93
CA LEU A 163 6.90 9.67 -20.18
C LEU A 163 5.90 10.80 -19.91
#